data_AF-A0A1B6DGF6-F1
#
_entry.id   AF-A0A1B6DGF6-F1
#
_cell.length_a   1.000
_cell.length_b   1.000
_cell.length_c   1.000
_cell.angle_alpha   90.00
_cell.angle_beta   90.00
_cell.angle_gamma   90.00
#
_symmetry.space_group_name_H-M   'P 1'
#
loop_
_entity.id
_entity.type
_entity.pdbx_description
1 polymer ?
#
loop_
_entity_poly.entity_id
_entity_poly.type
_entity_poly.pdbx_seq_one_letter_code
_entity_poly.pdbx_strand_id
1 'polypeptide(L)'
;MFDFENFYLEEDKLGMTVTSGVVTIKKDNSNLIGISIGGGAPLCPCLYIVQVFDNTPAAKDGTLQSGDELVGVNGNSVKGKTKVEVAKMIQACKEEVQIKYNKLHADPQRGKTLDIILKKVKHRLVENMSTTTADALGLSRAILCNDTLVQKLEELEKTELMYRSLVDHTKRVLKAFYGLLLVFKEFGDAFAAIGVREPQPRASEAFSQFADYHRQMEKFGIETLRAIKPILTDLGTYLNKAIPDTKLTIRKYADTKFEYLSYCLQVKEKDDEEYSYSAQQEPLYRVETGNYEYR
;
A
#
# COMPACT_ATOMS: atom_id res chain seq x y z
N MET A 1 52.02 -5.63 32.37
CA MET A 1 51.12 -4.60 31.84
C MET A 1 50.48 -5.23 30.62
N PHE A 2 49.26 -5.76 30.76
CA PHE A 2 48.54 -6.36 29.64
C PHE A 2 48.03 -5.23 28.76
N ASP A 3 48.42 -5.25 27.48
CA ASP A 3 47.89 -4.34 26.46
C ASP A 3 46.37 -4.54 26.36
N PHE A 4 45.62 -3.51 26.77
CA PHE A 4 44.17 -3.42 26.65
C PHE A 4 43.74 -2.79 25.31
N GLU A 5 44.63 -2.71 24.31
CA GLU A 5 44.32 -2.15 23.00
C GLU A 5 43.80 -3.23 22.04
N ASN A 6 42.56 -3.03 21.55
CA ASN A 6 41.88 -3.72 20.44
C ASN A 6 41.12 -5.03 20.72
N PHE A 7 40.23 -5.05 21.72
CA PHE A 7 39.07 -5.96 21.71
C PHE A 7 37.91 -5.40 20.87
N TYR A 8 38.14 -5.06 19.60
CA TYR A 8 37.01 -5.02 18.68
C TYR A 8 36.58 -6.47 18.46
N LEU A 9 35.41 -6.84 18.97
CA LEU A 9 34.79 -8.12 18.66
C LEU A 9 34.77 -8.29 17.14
N GLU A 10 35.06 -9.50 16.67
CA GLU A 10 35.00 -9.81 15.24
C GLU A 10 33.59 -9.48 14.71
N GLU A 11 33.53 -8.82 13.56
CA GLU A 11 32.27 -8.40 12.94
C GLU A 11 31.36 -9.61 12.71
N ASP A 12 30.18 -9.64 13.35
CA ASP A 12 29.21 -10.71 13.16
C ASP A 12 28.33 -10.39 11.94
N LYS A 13 28.81 -10.81 10.77
CA LYS A 13 28.11 -10.63 9.49
C LYS A 13 26.82 -11.44 9.39
N LEU A 14 26.47 -12.24 10.41
CA LEU A 14 25.33 -13.15 10.42
C LEU A 14 25.32 -14.11 9.22
N GLY A 15 26.47 -14.39 8.60
CA GLY A 15 26.57 -15.21 7.38
C GLY A 15 26.18 -14.50 6.07
N MET A 16 26.03 -13.17 6.08
CA MET A 16 25.81 -12.38 4.88
C MET A 16 27.05 -12.33 3.99
N THR A 17 26.83 -12.33 2.67
CA THR A 17 27.89 -12.06 1.71
C THR A 17 27.99 -10.57 1.43
N VAL A 18 29.18 -10.12 1.00
CA VAL A 18 29.46 -8.71 0.78
C VAL A 18 29.97 -8.48 -0.64
N THR A 19 29.46 -7.45 -1.30
CA THR A 19 30.02 -6.95 -2.56
C THR A 19 30.54 -5.53 -2.37
N SER A 20 31.83 -5.32 -2.62
CA SER A 20 32.43 -4.00 -2.55
C SER A 20 32.25 -3.24 -3.86
N GLY A 21 32.03 -1.93 -3.76
CA GLY A 21 31.91 -1.04 -4.90
C GLY A 21 32.44 0.36 -4.61
N VAL A 22 32.53 1.16 -5.67
CA VAL A 22 32.88 2.57 -5.60
C VAL A 22 31.91 3.34 -6.47
N VAL A 23 31.34 4.42 -5.95
CA VAL A 23 30.46 5.33 -6.69
C VAL A 23 30.96 6.76 -6.52
N THR A 24 30.84 7.56 -7.58
CA THR A 24 31.15 8.99 -7.54
C THR A 24 29.85 9.76 -7.68
N ILE A 25 29.45 10.46 -6.63
CA ILE A 25 28.17 11.18 -6.58
C ILE A 25 28.44 12.67 -6.67
N LYS A 26 27.85 13.31 -7.68
CA LYS A 26 27.85 14.77 -7.81
C LYS A 26 26.91 15.37 -6.77
N LYS A 27 27.38 16.40 -6.07
CA LYS A 27 26.62 17.03 -4.99
C LYS A 27 25.54 17.97 -5.51
N ASP A 28 24.56 18.23 -4.65
CA ASP A 28 23.55 19.25 -4.89
C ASP A 28 24.08 20.67 -4.58
N ASN A 29 23.23 21.67 -4.82
CA ASN A 29 23.54 23.08 -4.56
C ASN A 29 23.76 23.38 -3.06
N SER A 30 23.36 22.48 -2.18
CA SER A 30 23.57 22.56 -0.73
C SER A 30 24.83 21.81 -0.28
N ASN A 31 25.66 21.33 -1.21
CA ASN A 31 26.88 20.58 -0.96
C ASN A 31 26.63 19.22 -0.23
N LEU A 32 25.44 18.64 -0.43
CA LEU A 32 25.00 17.37 0.14
C LEU A 32 24.83 16.30 -0.95
N ILE A 33 24.95 15.03 -0.54
CA ILE A 33 24.59 13.87 -1.37
C ILE A 33 23.27 13.23 -0.96
N GLY A 34 22.75 13.50 0.25
CA GLY A 34 21.46 13.01 0.71
C GLY A 34 21.45 11.63 1.36
N ILE A 35 22.42 11.34 2.23
CA ILE A 35 22.43 10.13 3.06
C ILE A 35 22.51 10.49 4.55
N SER A 36 21.98 9.64 5.42
CA SER A 36 22.23 9.65 6.86
C SER A 36 23.16 8.50 7.25
N ILE A 37 24.06 8.74 8.21
CA ILE A 37 25.12 7.82 8.60
C ILE A 37 24.89 7.33 10.04
N GLY A 38 24.85 6.00 10.21
CA GLY A 38 24.77 5.30 11.48
C GLY A 38 26.10 4.65 11.88
N GLY A 39 26.15 4.14 13.11
CA GLY A 39 27.33 3.49 13.67
C GLY A 39 28.51 4.45 13.94
N GLY A 40 29.71 3.94 13.70
CA GLY A 40 30.99 4.61 13.95
C GLY A 40 31.52 4.48 15.38
N ALA A 41 32.80 4.85 15.52
CA ALA A 41 33.51 4.79 16.79
C ALA A 41 32.87 5.69 17.88
N PRO A 42 33.04 5.35 19.18
CA PRO A 42 33.71 4.15 19.69
C PRO A 42 32.82 2.90 19.74
N LEU A 43 31.50 3.07 19.63
CA LEU A 43 30.52 2.03 19.95
C LEU A 43 30.36 0.96 18.86
N CYS A 44 30.51 1.33 17.59
CA CYS A 44 30.31 0.44 16.46
C CYS A 44 31.54 0.47 15.53
N PRO A 45 32.12 -0.69 15.16
CA PRO A 45 33.29 -0.73 14.27
C PRO A 45 32.96 -0.33 12.82
N CYS A 46 31.68 -0.39 12.44
CA CYS A 46 31.18 -0.13 11.10
C CYS A 46 30.51 1.26 11.02
N LEU A 47 30.63 1.90 9.86
CA LEU A 47 29.80 3.04 9.46
C LEU A 47 28.87 2.56 8.35
N TYR A 48 27.59 2.91 8.42
CA TYR A 48 26.61 2.43 7.44
C TYR A 48 25.56 3.49 7.14
N ILE A 49 24.89 3.33 6.01
CA ILE A 49 23.83 4.22 5.58
C ILE A 49 22.55 3.82 6.30
N VAL A 50 21.96 4.75 7.06
CA VAL A 50 20.66 4.53 7.73
C VAL A 50 19.54 4.82 6.73
N GLN A 51 19.65 5.93 6.00
CA GLN A 51 18.64 6.37 5.05
C GLN A 51 19.29 7.07 3.85
N VAL A 52 18.71 6.83 2.68
CA VAL A 52 18.91 7.67 1.49
C VAL A 52 17.65 8.51 1.33
N PHE A 53 17.79 9.84 1.29
CA PHE A 53 16.65 10.75 1.24
C PHE A 53 16.15 10.93 -0.20
N ASP A 54 14.84 10.92 -0.40
CA ASP A 54 14.22 11.13 -1.71
C ASP A 54 14.64 12.46 -2.35
N ASN A 55 14.65 12.51 -3.68
CA ASN A 55 14.99 13.69 -4.48
C ASN A 55 16.43 14.22 -4.32
N THR A 56 17.29 13.50 -3.60
CA THR A 56 18.71 13.85 -3.43
C THR A 56 19.61 13.21 -4.49
N PRO A 57 20.88 13.65 -4.63
CA PRO A 57 21.80 13.04 -5.59
C PRO A 57 22.01 11.54 -5.40
N ALA A 58 22.15 11.05 -4.16
CA ALA A 58 22.32 9.62 -3.89
C ALA A 58 21.08 8.82 -4.28
N ALA A 59 19.87 9.34 -4.03
CA ALA A 59 18.63 8.69 -4.46
C ALA A 59 18.49 8.63 -5.99
N LYS A 60 18.92 9.68 -6.70
CA LYS A 60 18.87 9.73 -8.18
C LYS A 60 19.90 8.81 -8.83
N ASP A 61 21.08 8.68 -8.21
CA ASP A 61 22.11 7.74 -8.65
C ASP A 61 21.69 6.27 -8.43
N GLY A 62 21.08 5.98 -7.29
CA GLY A 62 20.50 4.67 -6.99
C GLY A 62 21.50 3.57 -6.60
N THR A 63 22.80 3.86 -6.60
CA THR A 63 23.83 2.88 -6.22
C THR A 63 23.83 2.59 -4.71
N LEU A 64 23.75 3.63 -3.88
CA LEU A 64 23.77 3.51 -2.42
C LEU A 64 22.37 3.20 -1.87
N GLN A 65 22.30 2.33 -0.87
CA GLN A 65 21.06 1.93 -0.21
C GLN A 65 21.22 1.91 1.31
N SER A 66 20.10 1.99 2.05
CA SER A 66 20.10 1.73 3.49
C SER A 66 20.69 0.35 3.79
N GLY A 67 21.50 0.25 4.86
CA GLY A 67 22.20 -0.97 5.26
C GLY A 67 23.61 -1.11 4.67
N ASP A 68 23.91 -0.43 3.55
CA ASP A 68 25.25 -0.43 2.95
C ASP A 68 26.29 0.12 3.92
N GLU A 69 27.43 -0.57 4.04
CA GLU A 69 28.56 -0.09 4.84
C GLU A 69 29.40 0.90 4.04
N LEU A 70 29.78 1.98 4.70
CA LEU A 70 30.73 2.97 4.23
C LEU A 70 32.14 2.55 4.65
N VAL A 71 32.99 2.24 3.68
CA VAL A 71 34.38 1.83 3.94
C VAL A 71 35.41 2.89 3.55
N GLY A 72 35.05 3.86 2.70
CA GLY A 72 35.95 4.96 2.39
C GLY A 72 35.31 6.16 1.71
N VAL A 73 35.97 7.31 1.82
CA VAL A 73 35.60 8.59 1.20
C VAL A 73 36.82 9.18 0.49
N ASN A 74 36.73 9.42 -0.82
CA ASN A 74 37.80 9.93 -1.68
C ASN A 74 39.14 9.20 -1.48
N GLY A 75 39.10 7.86 -1.49
CA GLY A 75 40.28 7.00 -1.31
C GLY A 75 40.77 6.85 0.13
N ASN A 76 40.24 7.62 1.09
CA ASN A 76 40.60 7.48 2.50
C ASN A 76 39.68 6.49 3.21
N SER A 77 40.26 5.55 3.97
CA SER A 77 39.49 4.64 4.82
C SER A 77 38.71 5.41 5.90
N VAL A 78 37.48 4.99 6.17
CA VAL A 78 36.68 5.52 7.27
C VAL A 78 36.54 4.58 8.46
N LYS A 79 37.18 3.40 8.42
CA LYS A 79 37.19 2.45 9.53
C LYS A 79 37.77 3.12 10.80
N GLY A 80 37.10 2.95 11.93
CA GLY A 80 37.49 3.56 13.21
C GLY A 80 37.15 5.05 13.37
N LYS A 81 36.51 5.68 12.37
CA LYS A 81 36.06 7.07 12.49
C LYS A 81 34.66 7.15 13.11
N THR A 82 34.35 8.31 13.68
CA THR A 82 33.00 8.68 14.11
C THR A 82 32.14 9.08 12.92
N LYS A 83 30.82 8.93 13.03
CA LYS A 83 29.86 9.41 12.01
C LYS A 83 30.01 10.91 11.69
N VAL A 84 30.39 11.72 12.68
CA VAL A 84 30.61 13.17 12.53
C VAL A 84 31.85 13.44 11.67
N GLU A 85 32.94 12.70 11.86
CA GLU A 85 34.15 12.85 11.04
C GLU A 85 33.90 12.47 9.58
N VAL A 86 33.18 11.37 9.33
CA VAL A 86 32.83 10.95 7.97
C VAL A 86 31.93 11.97 7.29
N ALA A 87 30.93 12.49 8.01
CA ALA A 87 30.08 13.57 7.50
C ALA A 87 30.91 14.80 7.11
N LYS A 88 31.88 15.20 7.94
CA LYS A 88 32.82 16.30 7.62
C LYS A 88 33.70 15.99 6.41
N MET A 89 34.20 14.76 6.27
CA MET A 89 34.98 14.34 5.10
C MET A 89 34.17 14.47 3.81
N ILE A 90 32.92 14.00 3.82
CA ILE A 90 32.01 14.15 2.68
C ILE A 90 31.77 15.63 2.40
N GLN A 91 31.43 16.44 3.42
CA GLN A 91 31.15 17.87 3.27
C GLN A 91 32.36 18.68 2.76
N ALA A 92 33.59 18.29 3.10
CA ALA A 92 34.81 18.96 2.64
C ALA A 92 35.05 18.82 1.12
N CYS A 93 34.45 17.81 0.48
CA CYS A 93 34.47 17.65 -0.98
C CYS A 93 33.59 18.71 -1.63
N LYS A 94 34.01 19.32 -2.75
CA LYS A 94 33.24 20.44 -3.36
C LYS A 94 32.19 19.97 -4.36
N GLU A 95 32.60 19.36 -5.46
CA GLU A 95 31.69 19.10 -6.59
C GLU A 95 31.15 17.67 -6.60
N GLU A 96 32.02 16.71 -6.28
CA GLU A 96 31.68 15.30 -6.22
C GLU A 96 32.39 14.63 -5.04
N VAL A 97 31.85 13.49 -4.63
CA VAL A 97 32.46 12.65 -3.61
C VAL A 97 32.45 11.21 -4.09
N GLN A 98 33.60 10.55 -3.97
CA GLN A 98 33.76 9.14 -4.23
C GLN A 98 33.53 8.37 -2.92
N ILE A 99 32.53 7.51 -2.91
CA ILE A 99 32.18 6.65 -1.78
C ILE A 99 32.57 5.22 -2.13
N LYS A 100 33.42 4.62 -1.30
CA LYS A 100 33.67 3.17 -1.34
C LYS A 100 32.73 2.52 -0.33
N TYR A 101 31.97 1.54 -0.79
CA TYR A 101 30.93 0.89 0.01
C TYR A 101 30.99 -0.63 -0.08
N ASN A 102 30.33 -1.28 0.87
CA ASN A 102 30.09 -2.71 0.94
C ASN A 102 28.58 -2.93 0.98
N LYS A 103 28.02 -3.61 -0.04
CA LYS A 103 26.63 -4.04 -0.04
C LYS A 103 26.48 -5.31 0.76
N LEU A 104 25.51 -5.32 1.66
CA LEU A 104 25.10 -6.52 2.40
C LEU A 104 24.06 -7.28 1.60
N HIS A 105 24.32 -8.56 1.35
CA HIS A 105 23.34 -9.46 0.75
C HIS A 105 22.70 -10.31 1.83
N ALA A 106 21.67 -9.76 2.47
CA ALA A 106 20.85 -10.47 3.43
C ALA A 106 19.88 -11.43 2.72
N ASP A 107 19.61 -12.59 3.33
CA ASP A 107 18.51 -13.46 2.91
C ASP A 107 17.18 -12.89 3.46
N PRO A 108 16.24 -12.44 2.61
CA PRO A 108 14.98 -11.88 3.06
C PRO A 108 14.15 -12.84 3.93
N GLN A 109 14.34 -14.15 3.82
CA GLN A 109 13.62 -15.12 4.65
C GLN A 109 14.04 -15.05 6.12
N ARG A 110 15.28 -14.64 6.41
CA ARG A 110 15.78 -14.51 7.79
C ARG A 110 15.17 -13.32 8.53
N GLY A 111 14.70 -12.30 7.79
CA GLY A 111 13.94 -11.19 8.35
C GLY A 111 12.53 -11.56 8.80
N LYS A 112 11.96 -12.67 8.31
CA LYS A 112 10.60 -13.12 8.64
C LYS A 112 10.56 -13.91 9.94
N THR A 113 10.90 -13.25 11.04
CA THR A 113 10.89 -13.86 12.36
C THR A 113 9.46 -14.03 12.90
N LEU A 114 9.29 -14.92 13.89
CA LEU A 114 8.02 -15.04 14.61
C LEU A 114 7.60 -13.70 15.25
N ASP A 115 8.58 -12.91 15.70
CA ASP A 115 8.33 -11.59 16.28
C ASP A 115 7.74 -10.61 15.25
N ILE A 116 8.27 -10.56 14.03
CA ILE A 116 7.69 -9.77 12.93
C ILE A 116 6.27 -10.24 12.61
N ILE A 117 6.02 -11.55 12.61
CA ILE A 117 4.68 -12.11 12.39
C ILE A 117 3.71 -11.68 13.50
N LEU A 118 4.14 -11.76 14.77
CA LEU A 118 3.33 -11.33 15.92
C LEU A 118 3.05 -9.82 15.90
N LYS A 119 4.03 -9.01 15.52
CA LYS A 119 3.88 -7.56 15.30
C LYS A 119 2.85 -7.27 14.19
N LYS A 120 2.93 -7.99 13.07
CA LYS A 120 1.96 -7.87 11.96
C LYS A 120 0.53 -8.22 12.41
N VAL A 121 0.38 -9.29 13.19
CA VAL A 121 -0.91 -9.69 13.78
C VAL A 121 -1.44 -8.62 14.73
N LYS A 122 -0.59 -8.09 15.62
CA LYS A 122 -0.94 -6.99 16.51
C LYS A 122 -1.46 -5.78 15.73
N HIS A 123 -0.75 -5.36 14.67
CA HIS A 123 -1.19 -4.24 13.84
C HIS A 123 -2.59 -4.45 13.22
N ARG A 124 -2.85 -5.65 12.70
CA ARG A 124 -4.16 -6.01 12.10
C ARG A 124 -5.30 -6.00 13.12
N LEU A 125 -5.05 -6.44 14.36
CA LEU A 125 -6.05 -6.42 15.43
C LEU A 125 -6.38 -4.99 15.85
N VAL A 126 -5.35 -4.16 16.02
CA VAL A 126 -5.47 -2.78 16.49
C VAL A 126 -6.20 -1.88 15.49
N GLU A 127 -6.03 -2.13 14.19
CA GLU A 127 -6.72 -1.37 13.14
C GLU A 127 -8.24 -1.43 13.26
N ASN A 128 -8.79 -2.60 13.62
CA ASN A 128 -10.23 -2.81 13.73
C ASN A 128 -10.81 -2.40 15.10
N MET A 129 -9.99 -1.86 16.00
CA MET A 129 -10.41 -1.45 17.34
C MET A 129 -10.64 0.06 17.43
N SER A 130 -11.64 0.44 18.23
CA SER A 130 -11.81 1.84 18.63
C SER A 130 -10.56 2.32 19.41
N THR A 131 -10.27 3.62 19.35
CA THR A 131 -9.16 4.23 20.10
C THR A 131 -9.26 3.90 21.58
N THR A 132 -10.43 4.07 22.18
CA THR A 132 -10.69 3.77 23.59
C THR A 132 -10.42 2.30 23.94
N THR A 133 -10.78 1.36 23.07
CA THR A 133 -10.55 -0.07 23.29
C THR A 133 -9.07 -0.43 23.19
N ALA A 134 -8.37 0.12 22.19
CA ALA A 134 -6.94 -0.13 22.00
C ALA A 134 -6.11 0.40 23.18
N ASP A 135 -6.43 1.61 23.66
CA ASP A 135 -5.75 2.24 24.80
C ASP A 135 -6.00 1.46 26.09
N ALA A 136 -7.23 0.97 26.32
CA ALA A 136 -7.57 0.12 27.46
C ALA A 136 -6.80 -1.22 27.46
N LEU A 137 -6.39 -1.71 26.29
CA LEU A 137 -5.59 -2.92 26.12
C LEU A 137 -4.08 -2.64 26.05
N GLY A 138 -3.64 -1.38 26.19
CA GLY A 138 -2.23 -0.99 26.11
C GLY A 138 -1.62 -1.16 24.71
N LEU A 139 -2.44 -1.18 23.65
CA LEU A 139 -1.99 -1.40 22.28
C LEU A 139 -1.61 -0.07 21.61
N SER A 140 -0.30 0.18 21.47
CA SER A 140 0.20 1.38 20.77
C SER A 140 -0.27 1.46 19.31
N ARG A 141 -0.79 2.64 18.93
CA ARG A 141 -1.28 2.99 17.59
C ARG A 141 -0.38 3.98 16.84
N ALA A 142 0.77 4.36 17.39
CA ALA A 142 1.57 5.50 16.90
C ALA A 142 1.90 5.44 15.39
N ILE A 143 1.93 4.25 14.81
CA ILE A 143 2.28 3.99 13.41
C ILE A 143 1.04 3.81 12.50
N LEU A 144 -0.16 3.65 13.09
CA LEU A 144 -1.38 3.21 12.41
C LEU A 144 -2.42 4.32 12.15
N CYS A 145 -2.21 5.55 12.62
CA CYS A 145 -3.27 6.57 12.61
C CYS A 145 -3.38 7.34 11.28
N ASN A 146 -4.62 7.59 10.85
CA ASN A 146 -5.05 8.34 9.65
C ASN A 146 -4.69 7.70 8.29
N ASP A 147 -4.96 6.42 8.11
CA ASP A 147 -4.89 5.81 6.77
C ASP A 147 -6.05 6.29 5.88
N THR A 148 -5.75 7.23 4.99
CA THR A 148 -6.70 7.75 4.00
C THR A 148 -7.17 6.67 3.02
N LEU A 149 -6.37 5.64 2.77
CA LEU A 149 -6.76 4.52 1.90
C LEU A 149 -7.82 3.65 2.57
N VAL A 150 -7.74 3.43 3.88
CA VAL A 150 -8.76 2.69 4.64
C VAL A 150 -10.09 3.45 4.61
N GLN A 151 -10.06 4.78 4.82
CA GLN A 151 -11.25 5.61 4.69
C GLN A 151 -11.86 5.54 3.27
N LYS A 152 -11.02 5.58 2.24
CA LYS A 152 -11.47 5.43 0.85
C LYS A 152 -12.00 4.03 0.54
N LEU A 153 -11.47 3.00 1.18
CA LEU A 153 -12.01 1.64 1.09
C LEU A 153 -13.42 1.60 1.69
N GLU A 154 -13.64 2.13 2.89
CA GLU A 154 -14.98 2.19 3.50
C GLU A 154 -16.00 2.95 2.62
N GLU A 155 -15.58 4.07 2.02
CA GLU A 155 -16.41 4.81 1.05
C GLU A 155 -16.74 3.94 -0.19
N LEU A 156 -15.77 3.19 -0.71
CA LEU A 156 -15.98 2.24 -1.81
C LEU A 156 -16.99 1.16 -1.42
N GLU A 157 -16.92 0.61 -0.21
CA GLU A 157 -17.85 -0.43 0.24
C GLU A 157 -19.29 0.08 0.39
N LYS A 158 -19.46 1.27 0.96
CA LYS A 158 -20.77 1.92 1.05
C LYS A 158 -21.36 2.19 -0.34
N THR A 159 -20.53 2.67 -1.27
CA THR A 159 -20.94 2.96 -2.65
C THR A 159 -21.28 1.69 -3.42
N GLU A 160 -20.51 0.61 -3.24
CA GLU A 160 -20.81 -0.72 -3.80
C GLU A 160 -22.19 -1.22 -3.34
N LEU A 161 -22.48 -1.14 -2.04
CA LEU A 161 -23.75 -1.59 -1.49
C LEU A 161 -24.95 -0.83 -2.09
N MET A 162 -24.79 0.49 -2.24
CA MET A 162 -25.78 1.34 -2.88
C MET A 162 -26.02 0.91 -4.33
N TYR A 163 -24.96 0.71 -5.12
CA TYR A 163 -25.08 0.27 -6.50
C TYR A 163 -25.63 -1.14 -6.66
N ARG A 164 -25.28 -2.06 -5.76
CA ARG A 164 -25.86 -3.42 -5.72
C ARG A 164 -27.37 -3.35 -5.52
N SER A 165 -27.80 -2.55 -4.55
CA SER A 165 -29.22 -2.31 -4.26
C SER A 165 -29.95 -1.67 -5.44
N LEU A 166 -29.30 -0.71 -6.13
CA LEU A 166 -29.82 -0.06 -7.33
C LEU A 166 -30.03 -1.09 -8.46
N VAL A 167 -29.01 -1.89 -8.78
CA VAL A 167 -29.10 -2.94 -9.80
C VAL A 167 -30.24 -3.91 -9.49
N ASP A 168 -30.34 -4.37 -8.25
CA ASP A 168 -31.38 -5.31 -7.85
C ASP A 168 -32.78 -4.70 -7.92
N HIS A 169 -32.92 -3.42 -7.55
CA HIS A 169 -34.17 -2.69 -7.71
C HIS A 169 -34.54 -2.52 -9.19
N THR A 170 -33.60 -2.07 -10.04
CA THR A 170 -33.81 -1.94 -11.48
C THR A 170 -34.23 -3.26 -12.11
N LYS A 171 -33.61 -4.39 -11.74
CA LYS A 171 -34.04 -5.72 -12.21
C LYS A 171 -35.51 -6.01 -11.88
N ARG A 172 -35.95 -5.70 -10.66
CA ARG A 172 -37.36 -5.89 -10.25
C ARG A 172 -38.30 -4.99 -11.04
N VAL A 173 -37.94 -3.71 -11.22
CA VAL A 173 -38.72 -2.75 -12.01
C VAL A 173 -38.85 -3.20 -13.46
N LEU A 174 -37.76 -3.61 -14.11
CA LEU A 174 -37.79 -4.09 -15.50
C LEU A 174 -38.62 -5.37 -15.64
N LYS A 175 -38.59 -6.27 -14.65
CA LYS A 175 -39.44 -7.45 -14.63
C LYS A 175 -40.92 -7.10 -14.53
N ALA A 176 -41.29 -6.17 -13.64
CA ALA A 176 -42.66 -5.69 -13.51
C ALA A 176 -43.12 -4.93 -14.78
N PHE A 177 -42.24 -4.09 -15.34
CA PHE A 177 -42.49 -3.38 -16.59
C PHE A 177 -42.74 -4.35 -17.74
N TYR A 178 -41.92 -5.38 -17.89
CA TYR A 178 -42.17 -6.44 -18.89
C TYR A 178 -43.54 -7.12 -18.69
N GLY A 179 -43.93 -7.38 -17.44
CA GLY A 179 -45.27 -7.89 -17.13
C GLY A 179 -46.39 -6.95 -17.59
N LEU A 180 -46.22 -5.64 -17.43
CA LEU A 180 -47.16 -4.63 -17.94
C LEU A 180 -47.24 -4.64 -19.47
N LEU A 181 -46.11 -4.81 -20.16
CA LEU A 181 -46.10 -4.89 -21.63
C LEU A 181 -46.88 -6.10 -22.15
N LEU A 182 -46.80 -7.24 -21.46
CA LEU A 182 -47.62 -8.41 -21.77
C LEU A 182 -49.12 -8.09 -21.66
N VAL A 183 -49.53 -7.32 -20.63
CA VAL A 183 -50.93 -6.89 -20.50
C VAL A 183 -51.34 -5.95 -21.63
N PHE A 184 -50.47 -5.01 -22.04
CA PHE A 184 -50.76 -4.15 -23.19
C PHE A 184 -50.96 -4.95 -24.48
N LYS A 185 -50.16 -5.99 -24.70
CA LYS A 185 -50.36 -6.88 -25.83
C LYS A 185 -51.74 -7.53 -25.81
N GLU A 186 -52.13 -8.12 -24.67
CA GLU A 186 -53.43 -8.77 -24.51
C GLU A 186 -54.60 -7.79 -24.70
N PHE A 187 -54.48 -6.56 -24.19
CA PHE A 187 -55.46 -5.50 -24.44
C PHE A 187 -55.54 -5.12 -25.91
N GLY A 188 -54.40 -5.00 -26.58
CA GLY A 188 -54.34 -4.75 -28.02
C GLY A 188 -55.11 -5.81 -28.81
N ASP A 189 -54.89 -7.09 -28.49
CA ASP A 189 -55.55 -8.20 -29.16
C ASP A 189 -57.06 -8.29 -28.84
N ALA A 190 -57.45 -8.02 -27.58
CA ALA A 190 -58.85 -7.98 -27.17
C ALA A 190 -59.62 -6.83 -27.85
N PHE A 191 -59.08 -5.62 -27.87
CA PHE A 191 -59.72 -4.47 -28.52
C PHE A 191 -59.82 -4.66 -30.03
N ALA A 192 -58.81 -5.25 -30.67
CA ALA A 192 -58.89 -5.57 -32.10
C ALA A 192 -60.02 -6.58 -32.38
N ALA A 193 -60.14 -7.61 -31.55
CA ALA A 193 -61.19 -8.62 -31.69
C ALA A 193 -62.61 -8.05 -31.48
N ILE A 194 -62.78 -7.13 -30.52
CA ILE A 194 -64.04 -6.41 -30.29
C ILE A 194 -64.35 -5.51 -31.48
N GLY A 195 -63.37 -4.71 -31.94
CA GLY A 195 -63.55 -3.75 -33.03
C GLY A 195 -64.04 -4.40 -34.34
N VAL A 196 -63.52 -5.58 -34.68
CA VAL A 196 -63.94 -6.33 -35.89
C VAL A 196 -65.39 -6.83 -35.79
N ARG A 197 -65.90 -7.07 -34.58
CA ARG A 197 -67.25 -7.62 -34.34
C ARG A 197 -68.30 -6.56 -34.01
N GLU A 198 -67.88 -5.30 -33.86
CA GLU A 198 -68.75 -4.21 -33.41
C GLU A 198 -69.60 -3.66 -34.59
N PRO A 199 -70.93 -3.78 -34.55
CA PRO A 199 -71.81 -3.34 -35.63
C PRO A 199 -71.87 -1.82 -35.80
N GLN A 200 -71.62 -1.03 -34.76
CA GLN A 200 -71.62 0.43 -34.87
C GLN A 200 -70.28 0.93 -35.43
N PRO A 201 -70.23 1.56 -36.63
CA PRO A 201 -68.96 1.90 -37.29
C PRO A 201 -68.03 2.78 -36.46
N ARG A 202 -68.60 3.77 -35.76
CA ARG A 202 -67.81 4.68 -34.91
C ARG A 202 -67.18 3.98 -33.70
N ALA A 203 -67.87 3.01 -33.12
CA ALA A 203 -67.36 2.24 -32.00
C ALA A 203 -66.30 1.23 -32.48
N SER A 204 -66.52 0.58 -33.62
CA SER A 204 -65.54 -0.30 -34.28
C SER A 204 -64.21 0.42 -34.56
N GLU A 205 -64.27 1.63 -35.12
CA GLU A 205 -63.10 2.46 -35.37
C GLU A 205 -62.37 2.82 -34.06
N ALA A 206 -63.12 3.24 -33.02
CA ALA A 206 -62.53 3.56 -31.73
C ALA A 206 -61.80 2.35 -31.10
N PHE A 207 -62.41 1.16 -31.10
CA PHE A 207 -61.76 -0.06 -30.60
C PHE A 207 -60.52 -0.44 -31.40
N SER A 208 -60.53 -0.25 -32.72
CA SER A 208 -59.36 -0.49 -33.57
C SER A 208 -58.22 0.47 -33.23
N GLN A 209 -58.51 1.76 -33.00
CA GLN A 209 -57.51 2.73 -32.54
C GLN A 209 -56.96 2.37 -31.15
N PHE A 210 -57.82 1.99 -30.21
CA PHE A 210 -57.37 1.51 -28.89
C PHE A 210 -56.45 0.30 -29.00
N ALA A 211 -56.76 -0.65 -29.90
CA ALA A 211 -55.92 -1.80 -30.15
C ALA A 211 -54.52 -1.41 -30.63
N ASP A 212 -54.45 -0.50 -31.60
CA ASP A 212 -53.20 -0.03 -32.18
C ASP A 212 -52.36 0.73 -31.15
N TYR A 213 -52.95 1.58 -30.31
CA TYR A 213 -52.22 2.27 -29.25
C TYR A 213 -51.61 1.30 -28.25
N HIS A 214 -52.34 0.27 -27.82
CA HIS A 214 -51.82 -0.72 -26.87
C HIS A 214 -50.67 -1.56 -27.47
N ARG A 215 -50.77 -1.95 -28.75
CA ARG A 215 -49.68 -2.62 -29.47
C ARG A 215 -48.46 -1.71 -29.64
N GLN A 216 -48.65 -0.41 -29.87
CA GLN A 216 -47.55 0.55 -29.90
C GLN A 216 -46.88 0.70 -28.53
N MET A 217 -47.66 0.76 -27.44
CA MET A 217 -47.13 0.81 -26.07
C MET A 217 -46.27 -0.42 -25.75
N GLU A 218 -46.72 -1.63 -26.13
CA GLU A 218 -45.90 -2.85 -26.02
C GLU A 218 -44.59 -2.68 -26.80
N LYS A 219 -44.66 -2.31 -28.08
CA LYS A 219 -43.50 -2.18 -28.96
C LYS A 219 -42.45 -1.21 -28.40
N PHE A 220 -42.87 0.01 -28.04
CA PHE A 220 -41.96 1.02 -27.46
C PHE A 220 -41.40 0.58 -26.11
N GLY A 221 -42.20 -0.13 -25.30
CA GLY A 221 -41.74 -0.71 -24.05
C GLY A 221 -40.64 -1.77 -24.26
N ILE A 222 -40.79 -2.64 -25.26
CA ILE A 222 -39.78 -3.66 -25.60
C ILE A 222 -38.48 -3.00 -26.09
N GLU A 223 -38.57 -1.94 -26.90
CA GLU A 223 -37.41 -1.16 -27.33
C GLU A 223 -36.68 -0.53 -26.13
N THR A 224 -37.44 0.02 -25.17
CA THR A 224 -36.90 0.56 -23.91
C THR A 224 -36.18 -0.52 -23.09
N LEU A 225 -36.78 -1.70 -22.94
CA LEU A 225 -36.14 -2.84 -22.24
C LEU A 225 -34.82 -3.26 -22.90
N ARG A 226 -34.78 -3.29 -24.24
CA ARG A 226 -33.56 -3.61 -24.99
C ARG A 226 -32.47 -2.56 -24.80
N ALA A 227 -32.82 -1.28 -24.68
CA ALA A 227 -31.87 -0.21 -24.42
C ALA A 227 -31.29 -0.25 -23.00
N ILE A 228 -32.11 -0.60 -21.99
CA ILE A 228 -31.67 -0.59 -20.58
C ILE A 228 -30.86 -1.86 -20.23
N LYS A 229 -31.16 -3.00 -20.84
CA LYS A 229 -30.53 -4.29 -20.50
C LYS A 229 -28.99 -4.27 -20.56
N PRO A 230 -28.33 -3.73 -21.60
CA PRO A 230 -26.86 -3.62 -21.65
C PRO A 230 -26.29 -2.79 -20.50
N ILE A 231 -26.90 -1.64 -20.17
CA ILE A 231 -26.46 -0.76 -19.07
C ILE A 231 -26.43 -1.54 -17.74
N LEU A 232 -27.47 -2.34 -17.50
CA LEU A 232 -27.56 -3.16 -16.30
C LEU A 232 -26.53 -4.29 -16.27
N THR A 233 -26.21 -4.87 -17.44
CA THR A 233 -25.14 -5.87 -17.60
C THR A 233 -23.77 -5.27 -17.32
N ASP A 234 -23.49 -4.07 -17.82
CA ASP A 234 -22.22 -3.37 -17.60
C ASP A 234 -22.05 -2.99 -16.13
N LEU A 235 -23.10 -2.46 -15.50
CA LEU A 235 -23.08 -2.15 -14.06
C LEU A 235 -22.92 -3.44 -13.22
N GLY A 236 -23.53 -4.54 -13.65
CA GLY A 236 -23.30 -5.87 -13.06
C GLY A 236 -21.85 -6.33 -13.20
N THR A 237 -21.20 -6.06 -14.32
CA THR A 237 -19.78 -6.38 -14.54
C THR A 237 -18.88 -5.54 -13.64
N TYR A 238 -19.16 -4.24 -13.53
CA TYR A 238 -18.44 -3.34 -12.64
C TYR A 238 -18.51 -3.82 -11.17
N LEU A 239 -19.70 -4.18 -10.69
CA LEU A 239 -19.91 -4.66 -9.32
C LEU A 239 -19.29 -6.02 -9.02
N ASN A 240 -19.30 -6.94 -9.98
CA ASN A 240 -18.88 -8.33 -9.73
C ASN A 240 -17.46 -8.64 -10.20
N LYS A 241 -16.81 -7.73 -10.94
CA LYS A 241 -15.43 -7.91 -11.40
C LYS A 241 -14.53 -6.76 -10.96
N ALA A 242 -14.84 -5.54 -11.36
CA ALA A 242 -13.94 -4.39 -11.15
C ALA A 242 -13.80 -4.02 -9.67
N ILE A 243 -14.91 -3.90 -8.93
CA ILE A 243 -14.85 -3.58 -7.49
C ILE A 243 -14.11 -4.67 -6.69
N PRO A 244 -14.41 -5.97 -6.85
CA PRO A 244 -13.67 -7.04 -6.19
C PRO A 244 -12.16 -7.03 -6.48
N ASP A 245 -11.75 -6.74 -7.72
CA ASP A 245 -10.34 -6.66 -8.11
C ASP A 245 -9.60 -5.49 -7.41
N THR A 246 -10.23 -4.32 -7.39
CA THR A 246 -9.74 -3.15 -6.64
C THR A 246 -9.60 -3.47 -5.15
N LYS A 247 -10.62 -4.10 -4.54
CA LYS A 247 -10.56 -4.52 -3.14
C LYS A 247 -9.43 -5.51 -2.87
N LEU A 248 -9.18 -6.46 -3.78
CA LEU A 248 -8.08 -7.41 -3.65
C LEU A 248 -6.73 -6.69 -3.65
N THR A 249 -6.55 -5.70 -4.53
CA THR A 249 -5.34 -4.89 -4.59
C THR A 249 -5.12 -4.09 -3.31
N ILE A 250 -6.16 -3.43 -2.79
CA ILE A 250 -6.09 -2.69 -1.53
C ILE A 250 -5.73 -3.62 -0.36
N ARG A 251 -6.30 -4.83 -0.30
CA ARG A 251 -5.97 -5.81 0.74
C ARG A 251 -4.51 -6.27 0.67
N LYS A 252 -3.97 -6.49 -0.54
CA LYS A 252 -2.55 -6.82 -0.73
C LYS A 252 -1.66 -5.68 -0.23
N TYR A 253 -2.00 -4.43 -0.59
CA TYR A 253 -1.29 -3.26 -0.09
C TYR A 253 -1.32 -3.18 1.44
N ALA A 254 -2.49 -3.35 2.06
CA ALA A 254 -2.61 -3.31 3.52
C ALA A 254 -1.76 -4.40 4.19
N ASP A 255 -1.72 -5.61 3.63
CA ASP A 255 -0.89 -6.69 4.16
C ASP A 255 0.61 -6.36 4.08
N THR A 256 1.08 -5.83 2.95
CA THR A 256 2.47 -5.36 2.79
C THR A 256 2.78 -4.18 3.70
N LYS A 257 1.83 -3.24 3.87
CA LYS A 257 1.96 -2.11 4.79
C LYS A 257 2.18 -2.61 6.22
N PHE A 258 1.37 -3.54 6.73
CA PHE A 258 1.54 -4.04 8.10
C PHE A 258 2.85 -4.77 8.32
N GLU A 259 3.33 -5.49 7.30
CA GLU A 259 4.65 -6.10 7.34
C GLU A 259 5.75 -5.03 7.41
N TYR A 260 5.69 -4.02 6.55
CA TYR A 260 6.61 -2.87 6.59
C TYR A 260 6.59 -2.17 7.96
N LEU A 261 5.42 -1.87 8.51
CA LEU A 261 5.29 -1.24 9.83
C LEU A 261 5.86 -2.12 10.96
N SER A 262 5.80 -3.44 10.83
CA SER A 262 6.39 -4.38 11.80
C SER A 262 7.91 -4.27 11.81
N TYR A 263 8.53 -4.11 10.64
CA TYR A 263 9.97 -3.84 10.54
C TYR A 263 10.33 -2.45 11.08
N CYS A 264 9.54 -1.41 10.79
CA CYS A 264 9.77 -0.08 11.38
C CYS A 264 9.73 -0.11 12.91
N LEU A 265 8.77 -0.86 13.49
CA LEU A 265 8.67 -1.04 14.93
C LEU A 265 9.90 -1.78 15.48
N GLN A 266 10.36 -2.84 14.80
CA GLN A 266 11.57 -3.57 15.18
C GLN A 266 12.81 -2.66 15.20
N VAL A 267 12.99 -1.84 14.16
CA VAL A 267 14.10 -0.89 14.06
C VAL A 267 14.03 0.13 15.19
N LYS A 268 12.82 0.65 15.48
CA LYS A 268 12.61 1.59 16.57
C LYS A 268 12.93 1.00 17.95
N GLU A 269 12.51 -0.24 18.20
CA GLU A 269 12.85 -0.97 19.42
C GLU A 269 14.36 -1.17 19.55
N LYS A 270 15.06 -1.47 18.45
CA LYS A 270 16.53 -1.56 18.42
C LYS A 270 17.19 -0.21 18.69
N ASP A 271 16.68 0.89 18.14
CA ASP A 271 17.18 2.25 18.44
C ASP A 271 17.00 2.61 19.93
N ASP A 272 15.85 2.27 20.51
CA ASP A 272 15.53 2.55 21.91
C ASP A 272 16.40 1.69 22.86
N GLU A 273 16.68 0.43 22.47
CA GLU A 273 17.65 -0.43 23.14
C GLU A 273 19.06 0.18 23.11
N GLU A 274 19.56 0.57 21.92
CA GLU A 274 20.87 1.22 21.76
C GLU A 274 21.00 2.46 22.66
N TYR A 275 19.96 3.29 22.70
CA TYR A 275 19.93 4.48 23.54
C TYR A 275 20.00 4.14 25.03
N SER A 276 19.27 3.11 25.48
CA SER A 276 19.27 2.66 26.87
C SER A 276 20.65 2.15 27.31
N TYR A 277 21.27 1.26 26.52
CA TYR A 277 22.62 0.74 26.82
C TYR A 277 23.66 1.86 26.80
N SER A 278 23.58 2.77 25.82
CA SER A 278 24.47 3.94 25.77
C SER A 278 24.31 4.86 26.98
N ALA A 279 23.09 5.06 27.49
CA ALA A 279 22.83 5.89 28.66
C ALA A 279 23.38 5.26 29.95
N GLN A 280 23.42 3.93 30.02
CA GLN A 280 23.97 3.15 31.14
C GLN A 280 25.48 2.89 31.01
N GLN A 281 26.09 3.28 29.87
CA GLN A 281 27.48 2.97 29.52
C GLN A 281 27.77 1.46 29.49
N GLU A 282 26.76 0.67 29.14
CA GLU A 282 26.89 -0.78 29.00
C GLU A 282 27.18 -1.18 27.54
N PRO A 283 28.02 -2.20 27.33
CA PRO A 283 28.29 -2.74 26.00
C PRO A 283 27.05 -3.44 25.45
N LEU A 284 26.81 -3.31 24.14
CA LEU A 284 25.74 -3.98 23.43
C LEU A 284 26.33 -4.78 22.28
N TYR A 285 26.39 -6.12 22.44
CA TYR A 285 27.06 -7.04 21.52
C TYR A 285 26.74 -6.77 20.05
N ARG A 286 25.45 -6.64 19.70
CA ARG A 286 24.99 -6.34 18.34
C ARG A 286 25.66 -5.10 17.74
N VAL A 287 25.80 -4.03 18.52
CA VAL A 287 26.40 -2.76 18.07
C VAL A 287 27.91 -2.90 17.95
N GLU A 288 28.54 -3.52 18.94
CA GLU A 288 29.99 -3.75 19.01
C GLU A 288 30.50 -4.67 17.89
N THR A 289 29.64 -5.51 17.32
CA THR A 289 29.96 -6.42 16.20
C THR A 289 29.51 -5.90 14.83
N GLY A 290 29.18 -4.61 14.71
CA GLY A 290 28.92 -3.97 13.40
C GLY A 290 27.45 -3.80 13.03
N ASN A 291 26.55 -4.11 13.95
CA ASN A 291 25.11 -3.83 13.90
C ASN A 291 24.35 -4.44 12.71
N TYR A 292 24.76 -5.64 12.29
CA TYR A 292 24.27 -6.32 11.08
C TYR A 292 22.80 -6.77 11.15
N GLU A 293 22.20 -6.87 12.35
CA GLU A 293 20.77 -7.20 12.49
C GLU A 293 19.85 -5.97 12.33
N TYR A 294 20.40 -4.78 12.58
CA TYR A 294 19.69 -3.51 12.37
C TYR A 294 19.75 -3.09 10.90
N ARG A 295 20.93 -3.27 10.30
CA ARG A 295 21.26 -2.93 8.92
C ARG A 295 20.55 -3.85 7.93
#